data_AF-A0A1F7U2Q8-F1
#
_entry.id   AF-A0A1F7U2Q8-F1
#
_cell.length_a   1.000
_cell.length_b   1.000
_cell.length_c   1.000
_cell.angle_alpha   90.00
_cell.angle_beta   90.00
_cell.angle_gamma   90.00
#
_symmetry.space_group_name_H-M   'P 1'
#
loop_
_entity.id
_entity.type
_entity.pdbx_description
1 polymer ?
#
loop_
_entity_poly.entity_id
_entity_poly.type
_entity_poly.pdbx_seq_one_letter_code
_entity_poly.pdbx_strand_id
1 'polypeptide(L)'
;MSHTPTYQCTLFAREFTPHILDIAKRQTHPVVVCVKSKHAVEAIHRAARHCGLRSDRLHANRPTAKQRRAHEAFHTGALDMLVVTPRALADWPLSCCHTALLAGAIDADAYQTAALSAPRHILILRTPSQDQAMRDLEATHSVRLLPVSLPRPALVAVAVNLSRSWRGVLRRHRVCSVRV
;
A
#
# COMPACT_ATOMS: atom_id res chain seq x y z
N MET A 1 2.15 -23.36 6.80
CA MET A 1 1.80 -21.96 7.11
C MET A 1 2.93 -21.34 7.90
N SER A 2 3.73 -20.45 7.31
CA SER A 2 4.83 -19.77 7.98
C SER A 2 4.29 -18.65 8.86
N HIS A 3 4.29 -18.86 10.18
CA HIS A 3 4.00 -17.81 11.15
C HIS A 3 5.16 -16.81 11.14
N THR A 4 5.03 -15.71 10.40
CA THR A 4 5.94 -14.57 10.56
C THR A 4 5.75 -14.00 11.97
N PRO A 5 6.76 -14.07 12.86
CA PRO A 5 6.61 -13.60 14.23
C PRO A 5 6.19 -12.13 14.26
N THR A 6 5.28 -11.78 15.17
CA THR A 6 4.66 -10.45 15.31
C THR A 6 5.68 -9.30 15.31
N TYR A 7 6.87 -9.54 15.86
CA TYR A 7 7.99 -8.60 15.91
C TYR A 7 8.56 -8.23 14.52
N GLN A 8 8.65 -9.20 13.60
CA GLN A 8 9.09 -8.92 12.24
C GLN A 8 8.04 -8.07 11.52
N CYS A 9 6.75 -8.38 11.67
CA CYS A 9 5.67 -7.59 11.08
C CYS A 9 5.67 -6.12 11.54
N THR A 10 6.00 -5.83 12.80
CA THR A 10 6.09 -4.45 13.33
C THR A 10 7.38 -3.73 12.92
N LEU A 11 8.51 -4.44 12.79
CA LEU A 11 9.74 -3.86 12.23
C LEU A 11 9.56 -3.47 10.76
N PHE A 12 8.97 -4.35 9.96
CA PHE A 12 8.57 -4.05 8.58
C PHE A 12 7.70 -2.80 8.54
N ALA A 13 6.60 -2.76 9.32
CA ALA A 13 5.74 -1.59 9.36
C ALA A 13 6.50 -0.30 9.71
N ARG A 14 7.45 -0.33 10.66
CA ARG A 14 8.26 0.83 11.04
C ARG A 14 9.11 1.37 9.89
N GLU A 15 9.70 0.49 9.09
CA GLU A 15 10.55 0.88 7.96
C GLU A 15 9.74 1.55 6.84
N PHE A 16 8.57 0.99 6.51
CA PHE A 16 7.70 1.50 5.44
C PHE A 16 6.85 2.71 5.84
N THR A 17 6.48 2.84 7.12
CA THR A 17 5.53 3.87 7.60
C THR A 17 5.91 5.29 7.15
N PRO A 18 7.15 5.79 7.33
CA PRO A 18 7.50 7.15 6.93
C PRO A 18 7.23 7.42 5.44
N HIS A 19 7.47 6.43 4.58
CA HIS A 19 7.25 6.52 3.13
C HIS A 19 5.78 6.48 2.78
N ILE A 20 5.01 5.59 3.42
CA ILE A 20 3.55 5.52 3.27
C ILE A 20 2.93 6.88 3.61
N LEU A 21 3.34 7.48 4.73
CA LEU A 21 2.80 8.76 5.19
C LEU A 21 3.18 9.93 4.27
N ASP A 22 4.42 9.98 3.77
CA ASP A 22 4.84 11.03 2.82
C ASP A 22 4.08 10.92 1.49
N ILE A 23 3.87 9.70 0.98
CA ILE A 23 3.08 9.48 -0.23
C ILE A 23 1.64 9.93 0.00
N ALA A 24 1.01 9.48 1.10
CA ALA A 24 -0.38 9.80 1.43
C ALA A 24 -0.62 11.32 1.57
N LYS A 25 0.28 12.05 2.24
CA LYS A 25 0.17 13.51 2.45
C LYS A 25 0.17 14.33 1.16
N ARG A 26 0.69 13.78 0.07
CA ARG A 26 0.86 14.50 -1.20
C ARG A 26 -0.11 14.03 -2.27
N GLN A 27 -0.97 13.06 -1.95
CA GLN A 27 -2.04 12.67 -2.86
C GLN A 27 -3.21 13.63 -2.76
N THR A 28 -3.80 13.93 -3.91
CA THR A 28 -5.08 14.64 -4.02
C THR A 28 -6.28 13.72 -3.82
N HIS A 29 -6.07 12.40 -3.90
CA HIS A 29 -7.10 11.38 -3.75
C HIS A 29 -6.76 10.44 -2.58
N PRO A 30 -7.78 9.87 -1.90
CA PRO A 30 -7.58 8.89 -0.85
C PRO A 30 -6.73 7.70 -1.30
N VAL A 31 -5.83 7.23 -0.42
CA VAL A 31 -4.97 6.08 -0.69
C VAL A 31 -5.37 4.85 0.12
N VAL A 32 -5.28 3.68 -0.51
CA VAL A 32 -5.42 2.40 0.19
C VAL A 32 -4.03 1.86 0.48
N VAL A 33 -3.77 1.46 1.72
CA VAL A 33 -2.49 0.88 2.13
C VAL A 33 -2.72 -0.56 2.52
N CYS A 34 -2.28 -1.50 1.69
CA CYS A 34 -2.40 -2.92 1.93
C CYS A 34 -1.13 -3.46 2.61
N VAL A 35 -1.30 -4.11 3.76
CA VAL A 35 -0.23 -4.75 4.53
C VAL A 35 -0.69 -6.10 5.07
N LYS A 36 0.24 -7.05 5.24
CA LYS A 36 -0.13 -8.45 5.54
C LYS A 36 -0.75 -8.71 6.91
N SER A 37 -0.51 -7.87 7.92
CA SER A 37 -0.92 -8.17 9.29
C SER A 37 -1.78 -7.08 9.92
N LYS A 38 -2.74 -7.49 10.77
CA LYS A 38 -3.54 -6.55 11.59
C LYS A 38 -2.68 -5.64 12.48
N HIS A 39 -1.52 -6.12 12.93
CA HIS A 39 -0.60 -5.34 13.74
C HIS A 39 0.06 -4.22 12.95
N ALA A 40 0.49 -4.50 11.71
CA ALA A 40 0.99 -3.48 10.80
C ALA A 40 -0.10 -2.46 10.44
N VAL A 41 -1.33 -2.94 10.20
CA VAL A 41 -2.50 -2.07 9.96
C VAL A 41 -2.71 -1.08 11.11
N GLU A 42 -2.75 -1.57 12.35
CA GLU A 42 -2.92 -0.74 13.55
C GLU A 42 -1.77 0.24 13.74
N ALA A 43 -0.52 -0.21 13.53
CA ALA A 43 0.66 0.64 13.70
C ALA A 43 0.70 1.80 12.69
N ILE A 44 0.47 1.51 11.40
CA ILE A 44 0.45 2.52 10.34
C ILE A 44 -0.71 3.50 10.56
N HIS A 45 -1.90 3.00 10.90
CA HIS A 45 -3.06 3.84 11.21
C HIS A 45 -2.78 4.82 12.37
N ARG A 46 -2.19 4.34 13.48
CA ARG A 46 -1.83 5.20 14.61
C ARG A 46 -0.83 6.29 14.20
N ALA A 47 0.21 5.92 13.44
CA ALA A 47 1.19 6.87 12.93
C ALA A 47 0.55 7.92 12.00
N ALA A 48 -0.40 7.51 11.16
CA ALA A 48 -1.13 8.41 10.28
C ALA A 48 -1.97 9.43 11.03
N ARG A 49 -2.73 8.98 12.04
CA ARG A 49 -3.50 9.86 12.92
C ARG A 49 -2.61 10.84 13.65
N HIS A 50 -1.45 10.38 14.15
CA HIS A 50 -0.46 11.26 14.79
C HIS A 50 0.12 12.30 13.82
N CYS A 51 0.20 11.97 12.53
CA CYS A 51 0.61 12.87 11.47
C CYS A 51 -0.51 13.77 10.90
N GLY A 52 -1.69 13.78 11.53
CA GLY A 52 -2.83 14.61 11.13
C GLY A 52 -3.66 14.10 9.96
N LEU A 53 -3.41 12.87 9.47
CA LEU A 53 -4.19 12.29 8.37
C LEU A 53 -5.52 11.72 8.89
N ARG A 54 -6.59 11.92 8.11
CA ARG A 54 -7.87 11.24 8.29
C ARG A 54 -7.72 9.79 7.85
N SER A 55 -7.24 8.95 8.75
CA SER A 55 -7.04 7.53 8.50
C SER A 55 -8.04 6.67 9.24
N ASP A 56 -8.45 5.56 8.64
CA ASP A 56 -9.07 4.42 9.33
C ASP A 56 -8.41 3.10 8.89
N ARG A 57 -8.89 1.99 9.44
CA ARG A 57 -8.29 0.66 9.30
C ARG A 57 -9.32 -0.45 9.14
N LEU A 58 -9.01 -1.44 8.30
CA LEU A 58 -9.90 -2.54 7.98
C LEU A 58 -9.14 -3.88 7.96
N HIS A 59 -9.53 -4.78 8.87
CA HIS A 59 -8.99 -6.13 8.99
C HIS A 59 -10.02 -7.05 9.64
N ALA A 60 -9.91 -8.36 9.46
CA ALA A 60 -10.91 -9.35 9.88
C ALA A 60 -11.31 -9.26 11.37
N ASN A 61 -10.39 -8.89 12.26
CA ASN A 61 -10.67 -8.79 13.70
C ASN A 61 -11.48 -7.54 14.12
N ARG A 62 -11.86 -6.63 13.21
CA ARG A 62 -12.76 -5.51 13.57
C ARG A 62 -14.22 -5.96 13.54
N PRO A 63 -15.09 -5.42 14.40
CA PRO A 63 -16.53 -5.63 14.27
C PRO A 63 -17.05 -5.20 12.89
N THR A 64 -17.94 -5.98 12.28
CA THR A 64 -18.47 -5.75 10.92
C THR A 64 -19.05 -4.34 10.75
N ALA A 65 -19.78 -3.82 11.74
CA ALA A 65 -20.30 -2.46 11.71
C ALA A 65 -19.19 -1.39 11.61
N LYS A 66 -18.04 -1.63 12.26
CA LYS A 66 -16.87 -0.74 12.16
C LYS A 66 -16.14 -0.90 10.83
N GLN A 67 -16.10 -2.11 10.26
CA GLN A 67 -15.55 -2.34 8.93
C GLN A 67 -16.37 -1.59 7.86
N ARG A 68 -17.70 -1.73 7.92
CA ARG A 68 -18.64 -1.03 7.04
C ARG A 68 -18.45 0.49 7.09
N ARG A 69 -18.41 1.08 8.28
CA ARG A 69 -18.19 2.53 8.45
C ARG A 69 -16.86 3.00 7.85
N ALA A 70 -15.78 2.23 8.03
CA ALA A 70 -14.48 2.56 7.47
C ALA A 70 -14.49 2.49 5.93
N HIS A 71 -15.19 1.50 5.36
CA HIS A 71 -15.38 1.35 3.92
C HIS A 71 -16.19 2.50 3.34
N GLU A 72 -17.34 2.84 3.94
CA GLU A 72 -18.19 3.98 3.54
C GLU A 72 -17.45 5.32 3.65
N ALA A 73 -16.69 5.54 4.74
CA ALA A 73 -15.89 6.75 4.93
C ALA A 73 -14.79 6.88 3.87
N PHE A 74 -14.19 5.77 3.43
CA PHE A 74 -13.25 5.79 2.32
C PHE A 74 -13.97 6.10 1.00
N HIS A 75 -15.09 5.44 0.74
CA HIS A 75 -15.85 5.58 -0.49
C HIS A 75 -16.35 7.02 -0.72
N THR A 76 -16.73 7.70 0.36
CA THR A 76 -17.19 9.09 0.35
C THR A 76 -16.07 10.12 0.38
N GLY A 77 -14.80 9.70 0.40
CA GLY A 77 -13.65 10.61 0.46
C GLY A 77 -13.45 11.30 1.81
N ALA A 78 -14.11 10.82 2.87
CA ALA A 78 -13.95 11.33 4.23
C ALA A 78 -12.60 10.95 4.86
N LEU A 79 -11.91 9.95 4.28
CA LEU A 79 -10.57 9.51 4.67
C LEU A 79 -9.53 9.95 3.64
N ASP A 80 -8.36 10.36 4.12
CA ASP A 80 -7.16 10.52 3.29
C ASP A 80 -6.50 9.15 3.05
N MET A 81 -6.69 8.20 3.99
CA MET A 81 -6.03 6.90 3.94
C MET A 81 -6.82 5.78 4.62
N LEU A 82 -6.97 4.64 3.95
CA LEU A 82 -7.50 3.41 4.53
C LEU A 82 -6.41 2.33 4.57
N VAL A 83 -6.08 1.84 5.76
CA VAL A 83 -5.06 0.79 5.94
C VAL A 83 -5.73 -0.56 6.09
N VAL A 84 -5.39 -1.52 5.24
CA VAL A 84 -6.12 -2.79 5.08
C VAL A 84 -5.22 -4.01 5.05
N THR A 85 -5.77 -5.17 5.41
CA THR A 85 -5.17 -6.47 5.06
C THR A 85 -5.76 -7.01 3.76
N PRO A 86 -5.00 -7.78 2.94
CA PRO A 86 -5.51 -8.33 1.68
C PRO A 86 -6.86 -9.05 1.83
N ARG A 87 -6.96 -10.00 2.78
CA ARG A 87 -8.21 -10.73 3.04
C ARG A 87 -9.41 -9.81 3.26
N ALA A 88 -9.21 -8.73 4.03
CA ALA A 88 -10.29 -7.81 4.34
C ALA A 88 -10.64 -6.90 3.15
N LEU A 89 -9.66 -6.58 2.29
CA LEU A 89 -9.91 -5.90 1.03
C LEU A 89 -10.70 -6.77 0.04
N ALA A 90 -10.49 -8.08 0.04
CA ALA A 90 -11.30 -9.02 -0.74
C ALA A 90 -12.76 -9.05 -0.27
N ASP A 91 -12.98 -9.02 1.05
CA ASP A 91 -14.33 -8.97 1.65
C ASP A 91 -15.01 -7.61 1.43
N TRP A 92 -14.23 -6.53 1.27
CA TRP A 92 -14.68 -5.14 1.13
C TRP A 92 -13.99 -4.42 -0.03
N PRO A 93 -14.30 -4.76 -1.29
CA PRO A 93 -13.63 -4.19 -2.46
C PRO A 93 -13.88 -2.67 -2.58
N LEU A 94 -12.88 -1.94 -3.07
CA LEU A 94 -12.87 -0.47 -3.10
C LEU A 94 -12.91 0.05 -4.54
N SER A 95 -14.10 0.32 -5.08
CA SER A 95 -14.31 0.74 -6.47
C SER A 95 -13.76 2.15 -6.81
N CYS A 96 -13.52 2.99 -5.79
CA CYS A 96 -13.06 4.37 -5.96
C CYS A 96 -11.56 4.56 -5.62
N CYS A 97 -10.80 3.47 -5.53
CA CYS A 97 -9.39 3.54 -5.19
C CYS A 97 -8.60 4.18 -6.34
N HIS A 98 -7.99 5.34 -6.12
CA HIS A 98 -7.10 5.92 -7.13
C HIS A 98 -5.69 5.28 -7.04
N THR A 99 -5.20 5.11 -5.81
CA THR A 99 -3.84 4.64 -5.55
C THR A 99 -3.85 3.59 -4.45
N ALA A 100 -3.31 2.41 -4.78
CA ALA A 100 -3.03 1.34 -3.83
C ALA A 100 -1.53 1.28 -3.52
N LEU A 101 -1.18 1.33 -2.24
CA LEU A 101 0.17 1.12 -1.73
C LEU A 101 0.25 -0.29 -1.14
N LEU A 102 1.10 -1.14 -1.71
CA LEU A 102 1.39 -2.47 -1.20
C LEU A 102 2.70 -2.38 -0.42
N ALA A 103 2.70 -2.64 0.90
CA ALA A 103 3.91 -2.52 1.71
C ALA A 103 4.23 -3.78 2.52
N GLY A 104 5.51 -4.12 2.57
CA GLY A 104 6.04 -5.27 3.29
C GLY A 104 6.12 -6.53 2.44
N ALA A 105 5.96 -7.71 3.06
CA ALA A 105 6.11 -9.02 2.41
C ALA A 105 5.03 -9.33 1.36
N ILE A 106 4.79 -8.47 0.36
CA ILE A 106 3.73 -8.61 -0.64
C ILE A 106 3.98 -9.82 -1.55
N ASP A 107 2.94 -10.63 -1.75
CA ASP A 107 2.89 -11.77 -2.66
C ASP A 107 1.89 -11.51 -3.81
N ALA A 108 1.85 -12.43 -4.77
CA ALA A 108 0.93 -12.41 -5.91
C ALA A 108 -0.53 -12.22 -5.47
N ASP A 109 -0.97 -12.90 -4.41
CA ASP A 109 -2.33 -12.81 -3.88
C ASP A 109 -2.68 -11.41 -3.35
N ALA A 110 -1.76 -10.78 -2.60
CA ALA A 110 -1.94 -9.42 -2.13
C ALA A 110 -2.00 -8.42 -3.29
N TYR A 111 -1.20 -8.64 -4.35
CA TYR A 111 -1.27 -7.84 -5.57
C TYR A 111 -2.60 -8.02 -6.29
N GLN A 112 -3.02 -9.26 -6.54
CA GLN A 112 -4.28 -9.58 -7.22
C GLN A 112 -5.47 -8.96 -6.48
N THR A 113 -5.48 -9.08 -5.16
CA THR A 113 -6.56 -8.51 -4.33
C THR A 113 -6.63 -7.00 -4.42
N ALA A 114 -5.48 -6.32 -4.44
CA ALA A 114 -5.45 -4.87 -4.65
C ALA A 114 -5.86 -4.49 -6.07
N ALA A 115 -5.47 -5.29 -7.06
CA ALA A 115 -5.86 -5.09 -8.46
C ALA A 115 -7.38 -5.26 -8.68
N LEU A 116 -8.08 -6.07 -7.88
CA LEU A 116 -9.55 -6.18 -7.92
C LEU A 116 -10.26 -4.86 -7.61
N SER A 117 -9.63 -3.98 -6.85
CA SER A 117 -10.15 -2.63 -6.59
C SER A 117 -9.89 -1.67 -7.77
N ALA A 118 -9.40 -2.18 -8.89
CA ALA A 118 -9.06 -1.47 -10.12
C ALA A 118 -8.37 -0.10 -9.90
N PRO A 119 -7.34 -0.03 -9.04
CA PRO A 119 -6.69 1.24 -8.77
C PRO A 119 -6.02 1.77 -10.03
N ARG A 120 -6.08 3.09 -10.22
CA ARG A 120 -5.34 3.73 -11.33
C ARG A 120 -3.84 3.51 -11.20
N HIS A 121 -3.32 3.47 -9.98
CA HIS A 121 -1.90 3.23 -9.70
C HIS A 121 -1.71 2.25 -8.57
N ILE A 122 -0.81 1.29 -8.76
CA ILE A 122 -0.32 0.42 -7.68
C ILE A 122 1.15 0.75 -7.45
N LEU A 123 1.51 1.05 -6.21
CA LEU A 123 2.90 1.21 -5.79
C LEU A 123 3.24 0.13 -4.78
N ILE A 124 4.23 -0.69 -5.11
CA ILE A 124 4.75 -1.73 -4.23
C ILE A 124 6.00 -1.20 -3.56
N LEU A 125 5.95 -1.01 -2.25
CA LEU A 125 7.10 -0.71 -1.42
C LEU A 125 7.71 -2.02 -0.96
N ARG A 126 8.97 -2.25 -1.32
CA ARG A 126 9.70 -3.50 -1.05
C ARG A 126 11.10 -3.25 -0.49
N THR A 127 11.63 -4.25 0.21
CA THR A 127 13.05 -4.35 0.55
C THR A 127 13.84 -5.04 -0.58
N PRO A 128 15.17 -4.93 -0.62
CA PRO A 128 16.02 -5.63 -1.59
C PRO A 128 15.87 -7.15 -1.55
N SER A 129 15.65 -7.73 -0.36
CA SER A 129 15.44 -9.17 -0.18
C SER A 129 14.19 -9.72 -0.90
N GLN A 130 13.33 -8.86 -1.41
CA GLN A 130 12.10 -9.22 -2.14
C GLN A 130 12.24 -9.14 -3.66
N ASP A 131 13.46 -8.95 -4.20
CA ASP A 131 13.70 -8.91 -5.65
C ASP A 131 13.14 -10.14 -6.38
N GLN A 132 13.30 -11.34 -5.80
CA GLN A 132 12.77 -12.55 -6.42
C GLN A 132 11.25 -12.55 -6.48
N ALA A 133 10.58 -12.17 -5.38
CA ALA A 133 9.12 -12.09 -5.35
C ALA A 133 8.55 -11.08 -6.36
N MET A 134 9.29 -10.03 -6.70
CA MET A 134 8.90 -9.09 -7.76
C MET A 134 9.01 -9.69 -9.15
N ARG A 135 10.09 -10.45 -9.42
CA ARG A 135 10.22 -11.18 -10.69
C ARG A 135 9.12 -12.23 -10.84
N ASP A 136 8.81 -12.94 -9.75
CA ASP A 136 7.73 -13.93 -9.75
C ASP A 136 6.37 -13.26 -10.00
N LEU A 137 6.13 -12.06 -9.45
CA LEU A 137 4.92 -11.27 -9.68
C LEU A 137 4.81 -10.80 -11.14
N GLU A 138 5.90 -10.30 -11.74
CA GLU A 138 5.95 -9.94 -13.16
C GLU A 138 5.58 -11.13 -14.06
N ALA A 139 6.21 -12.28 -13.81
CA ALA A 139 5.96 -13.50 -14.57
C ALA A 139 4.51 -14.00 -14.40
N THR A 140 4.02 -14.05 -13.16
CA THR A 140 2.68 -14.59 -12.83
C THR A 140 1.56 -13.76 -13.42
N HIS A 141 1.66 -12.43 -13.32
CA HIS A 141 0.59 -11.52 -13.74
C HIS A 141 0.84 -10.87 -15.10
N SER A 142 1.94 -11.21 -15.78
CA SER A 142 2.36 -10.59 -17.05
C SER A 142 2.38 -9.06 -16.98
N VAL A 143 2.78 -8.52 -15.83
CA VAL A 143 2.87 -7.08 -15.58
C VAL A 143 4.32 -6.65 -15.66
N ARG A 144 4.55 -5.42 -16.12
CA ARG A 144 5.88 -4.81 -16.09
C ARG A 144 6.02 -3.91 -14.87
N LEU A 145 6.95 -4.26 -14.00
CA LEU A 145 7.26 -3.53 -12.78
C LEU A 145 8.29 -2.44 -13.09
N LEU A 146 7.87 -1.17 -12.98
CA LEU A 146 8.77 -0.04 -13.20
C LEU A 146 9.45 0.34 -11.88
N PRO A 147 10.80 0.26 -11.76
CA PRO A 147 11.48 0.64 -10.55
C PRO A 147 11.38 2.15 -10.30
N VAL A 148 11.22 2.51 -9.04
CA VAL A 148 11.02 3.87 -8.56
C VAL A 148 11.91 4.02 -7.31
N SER A 149 13.08 4.64 -7.47
CA SER A 149 14.04 4.78 -6.36
C SER A 149 13.53 5.79 -5.34
N LEU A 150 13.31 5.40 -4.09
CA LEU A 150 12.92 6.34 -3.03
C LEU A 150 14.16 7.05 -2.44
N PRO A 151 14.03 8.25 -1.83
CA PRO A 151 15.16 9.00 -1.27
C PRO A 151 15.89 8.31 -0.10
N ARG A 152 15.43 7.14 0.37
CA ARG A 152 16.15 6.30 1.33
C ARG A 152 16.54 4.97 0.67
N PRO A 153 17.80 4.52 0.82
CA PRO A 153 18.37 3.39 0.06
C PRO A 153 17.77 2.03 0.38
N ALA A 154 17.04 1.90 1.49
CA ALA A 154 16.50 0.62 1.96
C ALA A 154 15.24 0.15 1.20
N LEU A 155 14.58 1.03 0.44
CA LEU A 155 13.29 0.74 -0.16
C LEU A 155 13.24 1.07 -1.64
N VAL A 156 12.84 0.07 -2.43
CA VAL A 156 12.50 0.24 -3.84
C VAL A 156 10.99 0.36 -3.92
N ALA A 157 10.48 1.39 -4.58
CA ALA A 157 9.09 1.41 -5.00
C ALA A 157 9.01 0.79 -6.40
N VAL A 158 7.95 0.08 -6.69
CA VAL A 158 7.67 -0.44 -8.01
C VAL A 158 6.27 -0.03 -8.40
N ALA A 159 6.13 0.59 -9.56
CA ALA A 159 4.83 1.04 -10.03
C ALA A 159 4.25 0.09 -11.10
N VAL A 160 2.96 -0.21 -10.96
CA VAL A 160 2.15 -0.87 -12.00
C VAL A 160 1.10 0.14 -12.47
N ASN A 161 0.92 0.26 -13.80
CA ASN A 161 -0.02 1.18 -14.45
C ASN A 161 0.22 2.68 -14.17
N LEU A 162 1.40 3.21 -14.51
CA LEU A 162 1.67 4.65 -14.39
C LEU A 162 1.00 5.47 -15.50
N SER A 163 0.04 6.32 -15.14
CA SER A 163 -0.38 7.43 -16.00
C SER A 163 0.71 8.53 -16.02
N ARG A 164 0.68 9.42 -17.03
CA ARG A 164 1.68 10.50 -17.18
C ARG A 164 1.76 11.44 -15.97
N SER A 165 0.68 11.63 -15.22
CA SER A 165 0.62 12.56 -14.06
C SER A 165 1.51 12.11 -12.89
N TRP A 166 1.62 10.80 -12.66
CA TRP A 166 2.43 10.26 -11.57
C TRP A 166 3.93 10.30 -11.83
N ARG A 167 4.36 10.35 -13.10
CA ARG A 167 5.77 10.58 -13.44
C ARG A 167 6.27 11.92 -12.90
N GLY A 168 5.42 12.95 -12.93
CA GLY A 168 5.72 14.28 -12.39
C GLY A 168 5.78 14.30 -10.87
N VAL A 169 4.86 13.59 -10.20
CA VAL A 169 4.88 13.42 -8.73
C VAL A 169 6.17 12.74 -8.31
N LEU A 170 6.47 11.54 -8.83
CA LEU A 170 7.69 10.79 -8.48
C LEU A 170 8.98 11.59 -8.73
N ARG A 171 9.08 12.31 -9.86
CA ARG A 171 10.23 13.21 -10.13
C ARG A 171 10.39 14.33 -9.10
N ARG A 172 9.28 14.94 -8.65
CA ARG A 172 9.30 16.01 -7.64
C ARG A 172 9.68 15.53 -6.25
N HIS A 173 9.58 14.23 -5.97
CA HIS A 173 9.95 13.65 -4.69
C HIS A 173 11.46 13.32 -4.54
N ARG A 174 12.33 13.72 -5.48
CA ARG A 174 13.70 13.16 -5.62
C ARG A 174 13.70 11.63 -5.62
N VAL A 175 12.59 11.04 -6.05
CA VAL A 175 12.41 9.61 -6.17
C VAL A 175 12.90 9.24 -7.58
N CYS A 176 14.21 9.00 -7.74
CA CYS A 176 14.85 8.93 -9.06
C CYS A 176 15.65 7.64 -9.26
N SER A 177 15.12 6.70 -10.03
CA SER A 177 15.24 6.63 -11.49
C SER A 177 14.18 5.64 -11.98
N VAL A 178 13.21 6.10 -12.77
CA VAL A 178 12.38 5.16 -13.56
C VAL A 178 13.21 4.78 -14.77
N ARG A 179 14.00 3.70 -14.66
CA ARG A 179 14.65 3.10 -15.83
C ARG A 179 13.56 2.38 -16.62
N VAL A 180 13.22 2.95 -17.78
CA VAL A 180 12.39 2.31 -18.81
C VAL A 180 13.26 1.33 -19.57
#